data_AF-A0A9P8FCE5-F1
#
_entry.id   AF-A0A9P8FCE5-F1
#
_cell.length_a   1.000
_cell.length_b   1.000
_cell.length_c   1.000
_cell.angle_alpha   90.00
_cell.angle_beta   90.00
_cell.angle_gamma   90.00
#
_symmetry.space_group_name_H-M   'P 1'
#
loop_
_entity.id
_entity.type
_entity.pdbx_description
1 polymer ?
#
loop_
_entity_poly.entity_id
_entity_poly.type
_entity_poly.pdbx_seq_one_letter_code
_entity_poly.pdbx_strand_id
1 'polypeptide(L)'
;MDSSASEEDDNCLCCRICRFQGGLDLPTLTIADLDDLRTQSQAFSISIFRHWVFLNKILKRFEAQIQKRWTKRNNHQRLAVILQAWPHMAATHRPEFATLRKISMNNNKRRPNQAREKEAYLWPFINQEDLVQAHNLLIFLNSRGRHLPDKFAFGDQHQASIGKPCGTSEVDRYKMSLHGQKSPQTYGSLVPRDTGDKVQQQLRLEPAVGLQVLEVQERILDFLVKCCRLILHDMDLTQLNLVETKPAPPQIKPTLPVHTITAMAELAPYRLPQKLDLKRLEVLVSARREEAEEHVWALREDPGYFAQTMREWSEHSPFMVPDKFKKVHIMVGEPAFWDKVATSMIFHAYSSLIYFATVEDAVNMAQRNLDSCRHKIELSSSLPPEVEKWFQRLDCLVQVVAEEPLRDLTLGFPASPPMRYGYERSGSDLSPTFDTLKIKMGRLSAGWRVQVLFRTLLSPEQQKKHGLNNTVEEIQRMLDEHSNDSDLISSWVASRFSDVALLSEARRQLGLFQPWCTAWRTKSFIEEDTPYFFSMVECVHEFTSCAVLDAADPA
;
A
#
# COMPACT_ATOMS: atom_id res chain seq x y z
N MET A 1 -57.77 3.80 -8.08
CA MET A 1 -57.64 5.00 -8.93
C MET A 1 -56.65 5.91 -8.25
N ASP A 2 -55.73 6.44 -9.06
CA ASP A 2 -54.56 7.28 -8.77
C ASP A 2 -53.41 6.57 -8.02
N SER A 3 -52.17 6.40 -8.50
CA SER A 3 -51.32 6.85 -9.63
C SER A 3 -50.04 7.43 -9.04
N SER A 4 -48.91 7.05 -9.66
CA SER A 4 -47.58 7.69 -9.62
C SER A 4 -46.70 7.41 -8.38
N ALA A 5 -45.43 7.02 -8.47
CA ALA A 5 -44.51 6.95 -9.61
C ALA A 5 -43.37 5.94 -9.34
N SER A 6 -43.09 5.12 -10.36
CA SER A 6 -41.83 4.49 -10.76
C SER A 6 -40.63 4.49 -9.79
N GLU A 7 -40.30 3.31 -9.27
CA GLU A 7 -38.99 2.89 -8.74
C GLU A 7 -37.99 2.52 -9.87
N GLU A 8 -38.02 3.23 -10.99
CA GLU A 8 -37.12 3.00 -12.12
C GLU A 8 -36.36 4.28 -12.46
N ASP A 9 -35.26 4.56 -11.74
CA ASP A 9 -34.08 5.26 -12.30
C ASP A 9 -32.85 5.26 -11.35
N ASP A 10 -32.53 4.12 -10.73
CA ASP A 10 -31.23 3.90 -10.05
C ASP A 10 -30.21 3.27 -11.03
N ASN A 11 -30.25 3.76 -12.27
CA ASN A 11 -29.52 3.17 -13.39
C ASN A 11 -28.03 3.56 -13.33
N CYS A 12 -27.20 2.57 -12.99
CA CYS A 12 -25.80 2.43 -13.44
C CYS A 12 -24.69 3.21 -12.68
N LEU A 13 -24.42 2.85 -11.42
CA LEU A 13 -23.20 3.30 -10.71
C LEU A 13 -22.44 2.23 -9.91
N CYS A 14 -22.87 0.96 -9.91
CA CYS A 14 -22.18 -0.10 -9.17
C CYS A 14 -21.14 -0.83 -10.03
N CYS A 15 -20.03 -1.31 -9.43
CA CYS A 15 -19.17 -2.28 -10.11
C CYS A 15 -20.00 -3.50 -10.53
N ARG A 16 -19.77 -3.98 -11.76
CA ARG A 16 -20.61 -4.92 -12.50
C ARG A 16 -20.42 -6.37 -12.07
N ILE A 17 -19.32 -6.67 -11.34
CA ILE A 17 -18.83 -8.04 -11.15
C ILE A 17 -18.61 -8.46 -9.69
N CYS A 18 -18.57 -7.51 -8.74
CA CYS A 18 -18.40 -7.80 -7.32
C CYS A 18 -19.70 -7.69 -6.50
N ARG A 19 -19.80 -8.49 -5.45
CA ARG A 19 -20.76 -8.33 -4.36
C ARG A 19 -20.07 -7.69 -3.16
N PHE A 20 -20.83 -6.90 -2.40
CA PHE A 20 -20.36 -6.25 -1.18
C PHE A 20 -21.37 -6.53 -0.07
N GLN A 21 -20.95 -7.21 1.00
CA GLN A 21 -21.88 -7.60 2.06
C GLN A 21 -22.11 -6.48 3.10
N GLY A 22 -21.34 -5.38 3.04
CA GLY A 22 -21.45 -4.23 3.94
C GLY A 22 -20.34 -4.20 4.99
N GLY A 23 -19.95 -3.01 5.46
CA GLY A 23 -19.06 -2.86 6.63
C GLY A 23 -17.57 -2.91 6.29
N LEU A 24 -16.78 -3.61 7.12
CA LEU A 24 -15.31 -3.72 6.99
C LEU A 24 -14.88 -4.74 5.93
N ASP A 25 -15.80 -5.34 5.17
CA ASP A 25 -15.48 -6.35 4.18
C ASP A 25 -15.00 -5.72 2.88
N LEU A 26 -14.15 -6.43 2.14
CA LEU A 26 -13.70 -5.99 0.82
C LEU A 26 -14.73 -6.40 -0.25
N PRO A 27 -14.78 -5.69 -1.40
CA PRO A 27 -15.50 -6.18 -2.56
C PRO A 27 -15.03 -7.59 -2.96
N THR A 28 -15.98 -8.53 -3.07
CA THR A 28 -15.68 -9.92 -3.44
C THR A 28 -16.28 -10.23 -4.80
N LEU A 29 -15.45 -10.73 -5.70
CA LEU A 29 -15.86 -11.16 -7.04
C LEU A 29 -16.79 -12.36 -6.95
N THR A 30 -17.87 -12.34 -7.72
CA THR A 30 -18.80 -13.48 -7.81
C THR A 30 -18.71 -14.03 -9.22
N ILE A 31 -18.00 -15.14 -9.38
CA ILE A 31 -17.88 -15.83 -10.67
C ILE A 31 -18.63 -17.13 -10.53
N ALA A 32 -19.78 -17.21 -11.20
CA ALA A 32 -20.62 -18.40 -11.16
C ALA A 32 -20.29 -19.39 -12.28
N ASP A 33 -19.81 -18.92 -13.44
CA ASP A 33 -19.66 -19.72 -14.65
C ASP A 33 -18.48 -19.26 -15.54
N LEU A 34 -17.84 -20.21 -16.23
CA LEU A 34 -16.69 -19.99 -17.11
C LEU A 34 -17.08 -19.23 -18.39
N ASP A 35 -18.27 -19.49 -18.94
CA ASP A 35 -18.72 -18.83 -20.17
C ASP A 35 -19.16 -17.38 -19.92
N ASP A 36 -19.79 -17.11 -18.78
CA ASP A 36 -20.03 -15.76 -18.29
C ASP A 36 -18.71 -14.98 -18.14
N LEU A 37 -17.71 -15.60 -17.51
CA LEU A 37 -16.38 -15.01 -17.35
C LEU A 37 -15.72 -14.67 -18.70
N ARG A 38 -15.79 -15.57 -19.70
CA ARG A 38 -15.27 -15.31 -21.06
C ARG A 38 -16.01 -14.15 -21.73
N THR A 39 -17.34 -14.13 -21.61
CA THR A 39 -18.20 -13.11 -22.21
C THR A 39 -17.90 -11.74 -21.63
N GLN A 40 -17.83 -11.63 -20.30
CA GLN A 40 -17.51 -10.37 -19.62
C GLN A 40 -16.10 -9.91 -19.93
N SER A 41 -15.11 -10.81 -19.88
CA SER A 41 -13.73 -10.50 -20.23
C SER A 41 -13.62 -9.92 -21.64
N GLN A 42 -14.26 -10.57 -22.63
CA GLN A 42 -14.26 -10.12 -24.00
C GLN A 42 -14.94 -8.75 -24.16
N ALA A 43 -16.06 -8.53 -23.48
CA ALA A 43 -16.77 -7.25 -23.50
C ALA A 43 -15.93 -6.11 -22.93
N PHE A 44 -15.27 -6.32 -21.79
CA PHE A 44 -14.37 -5.34 -21.21
C PHE A 44 -13.18 -5.06 -22.13
N SER A 45 -12.52 -6.09 -22.66
CA SER A 45 -11.38 -5.93 -23.58
C SER A 45 -11.73 -5.11 -24.82
N ILE A 46 -12.90 -5.35 -25.42
CA ILE A 46 -13.38 -4.52 -26.55
C ILE A 46 -13.57 -3.06 -26.11
N SER A 47 -14.22 -2.83 -24.96
CA SER A 47 -14.48 -1.48 -24.46
C SER A 47 -13.19 -0.72 -24.11
N ILE A 48 -12.26 -1.38 -23.41
CA ILE A 48 -10.93 -0.85 -23.04
C ILE A 48 -10.20 -0.34 -24.28
N PHE A 49 -10.04 -1.19 -25.30
CA PHE A 49 -9.31 -0.79 -26.51
C PHE A 49 -10.05 0.28 -27.31
N ARG A 50 -11.38 0.27 -27.32
CA ARG A 50 -12.18 1.34 -27.93
C ARG A 50 -11.91 2.68 -27.24
N HIS A 51 -11.98 2.74 -25.91
CA HIS A 51 -11.69 3.95 -25.15
C HIS A 51 -10.24 4.39 -25.30
N TRP A 52 -9.29 3.44 -25.23
CA TRP A 52 -7.86 3.72 -25.40
C TRP A 52 -7.53 4.28 -26.78
N VAL A 53 -8.01 3.66 -27.87
CA VAL A 53 -7.78 4.15 -29.24
C VAL A 53 -8.32 5.56 -29.39
N PHE A 54 -9.52 5.82 -28.85
CA PHE A 54 -10.14 7.14 -28.92
C PHE A 54 -9.34 8.18 -28.12
N LEU A 55 -8.97 7.86 -26.88
CA LEU A 55 -8.14 8.71 -26.03
C LEU A 55 -6.78 9.01 -26.68
N ASN A 56 -6.10 7.99 -27.22
CA ASN A 56 -4.83 8.12 -27.93
C ASN A 56 -4.96 9.09 -29.13
N LYS A 57 -6.04 8.97 -29.91
CA LYS A 57 -6.31 9.86 -31.04
C LYS A 57 -6.54 11.29 -30.61
N ILE A 58 -7.26 11.52 -29.51
CA ILE A 58 -7.48 12.86 -28.92
C ILE A 58 -6.13 13.46 -28.53
N LEU A 59 -5.30 12.75 -27.75
CA LEU A 59 -4.04 13.29 -27.25
C LEU A 59 -3.04 13.58 -28.38
N LYS A 60 -2.97 12.72 -29.41
CA LYS A 60 -2.13 12.99 -30.59
C LYS A 60 -2.47 14.30 -31.33
N ARG A 61 -3.64 14.89 -31.10
CA ARG A 61 -4.15 16.08 -31.84
C ARG A 61 -4.37 17.30 -30.96
N PHE A 62 -4.82 17.08 -29.73
CA PHE A 62 -5.35 18.14 -28.87
C PHE A 62 -4.73 18.17 -27.48
N GLU A 63 -3.68 17.38 -27.19
CA GLU A 63 -3.06 17.36 -25.85
C GLU A 63 -2.62 18.77 -25.39
N ALA A 64 -1.94 19.54 -26.24
CA ALA A 64 -1.53 20.91 -25.90
C ALA A 64 -2.73 21.84 -25.59
N GLN A 65 -3.86 21.65 -26.27
CA GLN A 65 -5.08 22.42 -26.02
C GLN A 65 -5.75 21.99 -24.72
N ILE A 66 -5.80 20.68 -24.45
CA ILE A 66 -6.28 20.13 -23.17
C ILE A 66 -5.47 20.70 -22.02
N GLN A 67 -4.13 20.65 -22.09
CA GLN A 67 -3.26 21.21 -21.06
C GLN A 67 -3.54 22.70 -20.86
N LYS A 68 -3.56 23.50 -21.93
CA LYS A 68 -3.84 24.95 -21.87
C LYS A 68 -5.20 25.25 -21.23
N ARG A 69 -6.25 24.51 -21.59
CA ARG A 69 -7.61 24.74 -21.07
C ARG A 69 -7.76 24.28 -19.62
N TRP A 70 -7.17 23.16 -19.26
CA TRP A 70 -7.23 22.63 -17.90
C TRP A 70 -6.46 23.49 -16.90
N THR A 71 -5.25 23.91 -17.26
CA THR A 71 -4.42 24.77 -16.40
C THR A 71 -5.08 26.14 -16.16
N LYS A 72 -5.83 26.66 -17.13
CA LYS A 72 -6.59 27.92 -16.98
C LYS A 72 -7.81 27.83 -16.07
N ARG A 73 -8.36 26.64 -15.82
CA ARG A 73 -9.54 26.48 -14.94
C ARG A 73 -9.14 26.65 -13.49
N ASN A 74 -10.01 27.25 -12.68
CA ASN A 74 -9.87 27.23 -11.23
C ASN A 74 -10.37 25.90 -10.62
N ASN A 75 -10.16 25.70 -9.32
CA ASN A 75 -10.53 24.44 -8.65
C ASN A 75 -12.03 24.11 -8.77
N HIS A 76 -12.92 25.10 -8.63
CA HIS A 76 -14.37 24.90 -8.78
C HIS A 76 -14.74 24.43 -10.21
N GLN A 77 -14.15 25.04 -11.23
CA GLN A 77 -14.37 24.68 -12.63
C GLN A 77 -13.77 23.31 -12.99
N ARG A 78 -12.65 22.92 -12.38
CA ARG A 78 -12.07 21.58 -12.52
C ARG A 78 -12.97 20.54 -11.88
N LEU A 79 -13.44 20.82 -10.66
CA LEU A 79 -14.35 19.97 -9.92
C LEU A 79 -15.66 19.70 -10.68
N ALA A 80 -16.26 20.73 -11.28
CA ALA A 80 -17.46 20.59 -12.09
C ALA A 80 -17.26 19.62 -13.28
N VAL A 81 -16.11 19.70 -13.96
CA VAL A 81 -15.80 18.80 -15.07
C VAL A 81 -15.63 17.36 -14.61
N ILE A 82 -14.85 17.12 -13.54
CA ILE A 82 -14.61 15.75 -13.06
C ILE A 82 -15.86 15.11 -12.47
N LEU A 83 -16.73 15.88 -11.79
CA LEU A 83 -18.01 15.37 -11.27
C LEU A 83 -19.02 15.09 -12.37
N GLN A 84 -18.98 15.83 -13.47
CA GLN A 84 -19.80 15.53 -14.64
C GLN A 84 -19.32 14.26 -15.36
N ALA A 85 -18.00 13.99 -15.36
CA ALA A 85 -17.43 12.77 -15.92
C ALA A 85 -17.57 11.55 -15.00
N TRP A 86 -17.53 11.76 -13.68
CA TRP A 86 -17.71 10.74 -12.63
C TRP A 86 -18.67 11.26 -11.56
N PRO A 87 -19.97 11.02 -11.71
CA PRO A 87 -20.96 11.39 -10.70
C PRO A 87 -20.63 10.75 -9.35
N HIS A 88 -20.85 11.48 -8.26
CA HIS A 88 -20.61 11.02 -6.88
C HIS A 88 -19.16 10.61 -6.55
N MET A 89 -18.17 11.14 -7.27
CA MET A 89 -16.74 10.96 -6.95
C MET A 89 -16.45 11.21 -5.47
N ALA A 90 -15.63 10.35 -4.86
CA ALA A 90 -15.27 10.47 -3.46
C ALA A 90 -14.60 11.82 -3.16
N ALA A 91 -14.93 12.41 -2.01
CA ALA A 91 -14.46 13.77 -1.70
C ALA A 91 -12.98 13.82 -1.30
N THR A 92 -12.47 12.77 -0.66
CA THR A 92 -11.15 12.78 0.00
C THR A 92 -10.20 11.78 -0.64
N HIS A 93 -8.90 12.03 -0.50
CA HIS A 93 -7.82 11.09 -0.75
C HIS A 93 -8.09 9.78 0.02
N ARG A 94 -7.83 8.64 -0.64
CA ARG A 94 -8.00 7.27 -0.09
C ARG A 94 -9.28 7.11 0.75
N PRO A 95 -10.45 7.25 0.10
CA PRO A 95 -11.76 7.30 0.78
C PRO A 95 -12.09 6.06 1.62
N GLU A 96 -11.42 4.94 1.40
CA GLU A 96 -11.53 3.74 2.23
C GLU A 96 -11.05 3.98 3.67
N PHE A 97 -10.00 4.79 3.90
CA PHE A 97 -9.56 5.15 5.26
C PHE A 97 -10.52 6.14 5.92
N ALA A 98 -11.12 7.04 5.14
CA ALA A 98 -12.19 7.90 5.64
C ALA A 98 -13.44 7.07 6.05
N THR A 99 -13.72 6.00 5.32
CA THR A 99 -14.81 5.05 5.61
C THR A 99 -14.51 4.25 6.88
N LEU A 100 -13.28 3.75 7.06
CA LEU A 100 -12.83 3.10 8.30
C LEU A 100 -13.06 3.98 9.53
N ARG A 101 -12.67 5.26 9.45
CA ARG A 101 -12.87 6.23 10.54
C ARG A 101 -14.36 6.38 10.89
N LYS A 102 -15.26 6.35 9.89
CA LYS A 102 -16.72 6.50 10.07
C LYS A 102 -17.41 5.23 10.55
N ILE A 103 -17.03 4.04 10.07
CA ILE A 103 -17.61 2.75 10.52
C ILE A 103 -17.34 2.55 12.01
N SER A 104 -16.14 2.92 12.47
CA SER A 104 -15.80 2.90 13.89
C SER A 104 -16.67 3.84 14.75
N MET A 105 -17.35 4.83 14.13
CA MET A 105 -18.26 5.76 14.80
C MET A 105 -19.73 5.32 14.86
N ASN A 106 -20.20 4.46 13.95
CA ASN A 106 -21.61 4.09 13.86
C ASN A 106 -21.86 2.63 14.31
N ASN A 107 -22.35 2.44 15.53
CA ASN A 107 -22.97 1.17 15.95
C ASN A 107 -24.41 1.02 15.40
N ASN A 108 -24.92 1.99 14.63
CA ASN A 108 -26.30 2.03 14.16
C ASN A 108 -26.46 1.43 12.76
N LYS A 109 -27.43 0.51 12.65
CA LYS A 109 -27.83 -0.36 11.53
C LYS A 109 -28.21 0.31 10.20
N ARG A 110 -27.82 1.55 9.92
CA ARG A 110 -27.97 2.08 8.55
C ARG A 110 -26.86 1.49 7.72
N ARG A 111 -27.19 0.45 6.94
CA ARG A 111 -26.29 -0.13 5.95
C ARG A 111 -25.78 1.03 5.10
N PRO A 112 -24.47 1.33 5.11
CA PRO A 112 -23.92 2.32 4.23
C PRO A 112 -24.25 1.97 2.77
N ASN A 113 -24.27 2.98 1.89
CA ASN A 113 -24.52 2.74 0.48
C ASN A 113 -23.37 1.89 -0.07
N GLN A 114 -23.67 0.60 -0.27
CA GLN A 114 -22.70 -0.43 -0.68
C GLN A 114 -21.98 -0.06 -1.98
N ALA A 115 -22.65 0.67 -2.88
CA ALA A 115 -22.06 1.13 -4.14
C ALA A 115 -20.91 2.13 -3.89
N ARG A 116 -21.09 3.06 -2.96
CA ARG A 116 -20.09 4.10 -2.66
C ARG A 116 -18.89 3.54 -1.91
N GLU A 117 -19.10 2.61 -1.00
CA GLU A 117 -17.99 1.94 -0.30
C GLU A 117 -17.16 1.10 -1.27
N LYS A 118 -17.81 0.45 -2.23
CA LYS A 118 -17.13 -0.34 -3.26
C LYS A 118 -16.23 0.50 -4.17
N GLU A 119 -16.70 1.66 -4.60
CA GLU A 119 -15.85 2.57 -5.41
C GLU A 119 -14.61 3.02 -4.66
N ALA A 120 -14.73 3.24 -3.35
CA ALA A 120 -13.61 3.65 -2.52
C ALA A 120 -12.48 2.60 -2.50
N TYR A 121 -12.80 1.31 -2.60
CA TYR A 121 -11.80 0.23 -2.64
C TYR A 121 -11.27 -0.08 -4.05
N LEU A 122 -12.07 0.10 -5.10
CA LEU A 122 -11.68 -0.21 -6.48
C LEU A 122 -10.95 0.95 -7.18
N TRP A 123 -11.30 2.19 -6.84
CA TRP A 123 -10.71 3.40 -7.43
C TRP A 123 -10.36 4.44 -6.34
N PRO A 124 -9.50 4.09 -5.36
CA PRO A 124 -9.19 4.97 -4.24
C PRO A 124 -8.54 6.31 -4.67
N PHE A 125 -7.90 6.33 -5.85
CA PHE A 125 -7.27 7.48 -6.48
C PHE A 125 -8.20 8.26 -7.44
N ILE A 126 -9.46 7.88 -7.59
CA ILE A 126 -10.45 8.68 -8.32
C ILE A 126 -11.27 9.47 -7.30
N ASN A 127 -10.67 10.57 -6.82
CA ASN A 127 -11.26 11.42 -5.78
C ASN A 127 -11.09 12.91 -6.12
N GLN A 128 -11.91 13.74 -5.47
CA GLN A 128 -11.97 15.18 -5.73
C GLN A 128 -10.70 15.90 -5.25
N GLU A 129 -10.20 15.55 -4.07
CA GLU A 129 -9.02 16.14 -3.45
C GLU A 129 -7.78 16.06 -4.35
N ASP A 130 -7.53 14.90 -4.96
CA ASP A 130 -6.38 14.68 -5.81
C ASP A 130 -6.59 15.21 -7.24
N LEU A 131 -7.75 14.91 -7.86
CA LEU A 131 -7.97 15.22 -9.28
C LEU A 131 -8.30 16.69 -9.54
N VAL A 132 -8.68 17.46 -8.51
CA VAL A 132 -8.83 18.93 -8.64
C VAL A 132 -7.46 19.62 -8.77
N GLN A 133 -6.38 18.97 -8.33
CA GLN A 133 -5.03 19.49 -8.51
C GLN A 133 -4.71 19.63 -10.00
N ALA A 134 -4.02 20.71 -10.36
CA ALA A 134 -3.84 21.10 -11.77
C ALA A 134 -3.11 20.04 -12.62
N HIS A 135 -2.23 19.24 -12.02
CA HIS A 135 -1.33 18.34 -12.74
C HIS A 135 -1.83 16.88 -12.80
N ASN A 136 -2.52 16.37 -11.79
CA ASN A 136 -2.87 14.95 -11.66
C ASN A 136 -3.67 14.41 -12.83
N LEU A 137 -4.78 15.08 -13.21
CA LEU A 137 -5.59 14.66 -14.36
C LEU A 137 -4.77 14.66 -15.67
N LEU A 138 -3.89 15.64 -15.86
CA LEU A 138 -3.12 15.76 -17.09
C LEU A 138 -2.01 14.70 -17.19
N ILE A 139 -1.35 14.39 -16.07
CA ILE A 139 -0.42 13.26 -15.96
C ILE A 139 -1.16 11.96 -16.27
N PHE A 140 -2.36 11.80 -15.72
CA PHE A 140 -3.17 10.60 -15.89
C PHE A 140 -3.61 10.39 -17.33
N LEU A 141 -4.07 11.45 -17.99
CA LEU A 141 -4.40 11.46 -19.41
C LEU A 141 -3.19 11.07 -20.26
N ASN A 142 -2.04 11.73 -20.06
CA ASN A 142 -0.82 11.43 -20.80
C ASN A 142 -0.41 9.96 -20.63
N SER A 143 -0.37 9.49 -19.38
CA SER A 143 0.01 8.12 -19.03
C SER A 143 -0.89 7.08 -19.71
N ARG A 144 -2.20 7.14 -19.45
CA ARG A 144 -3.18 6.15 -19.94
C ARG A 144 -3.47 6.24 -21.44
N GLY A 145 -3.31 7.43 -22.03
CA GLY A 145 -3.58 7.63 -23.46
C GLY A 145 -2.38 7.40 -24.36
N ARG A 146 -1.13 7.44 -23.85
CA ARG A 146 0.09 7.21 -24.65
C ARG A 146 0.65 5.79 -24.55
N HIS A 147 0.26 5.03 -23.53
CA HIS A 147 0.74 3.67 -23.28
C HIS A 147 -0.41 2.66 -23.38
N LEU A 148 -0.11 1.44 -23.82
CA LEU A 148 -1.11 0.38 -23.96
C LEU A 148 -1.64 -0.11 -22.60
N PRO A 149 -2.87 -0.64 -22.53
CA PRO A 149 -3.48 -1.14 -21.28
C PRO A 149 -2.66 -2.21 -20.55
N ASP A 150 -1.89 -3.03 -21.27
CA ASP A 150 -1.03 -4.09 -20.70
C ASP A 150 -0.01 -3.55 -19.69
N LYS A 151 0.43 -2.30 -19.86
CA LYS A 151 1.40 -1.66 -18.97
C LYS A 151 0.86 -1.34 -17.60
N PHE A 152 -0.46 -1.31 -17.42
CA PHE A 152 -1.09 -0.93 -16.17
C PHE A 152 -1.67 -2.11 -15.39
N ALA A 153 -1.74 -3.32 -15.97
CA ALA A 153 -2.47 -4.44 -15.40
C ALA A 153 -2.07 -4.75 -13.94
N PHE A 154 -0.77 -4.86 -13.65
CA PHE A 154 -0.28 -5.11 -12.29
C PHE A 154 -0.44 -3.91 -11.36
N GLY A 155 -0.29 -2.69 -11.89
CA GLY A 155 -0.50 -1.46 -11.10
C GLY A 155 -1.96 -1.32 -10.66
N ASP A 156 -2.90 -1.54 -11.59
CA ASP A 156 -4.33 -1.52 -11.33
C ASP A 156 -4.76 -2.60 -10.35
N GLN A 157 -4.17 -3.80 -10.47
CA GLN A 157 -4.36 -4.87 -9.49
C GLN A 157 -3.90 -4.44 -8.09
N HIS A 158 -2.74 -3.79 -7.97
CA HIS A 158 -2.17 -3.42 -6.67
C HIS A 158 -2.93 -2.28 -6.00
N GLN A 159 -3.50 -1.37 -6.79
CA GLN A 159 -4.26 -0.21 -6.30
C GLN A 159 -5.70 -0.56 -5.92
N ALA A 160 -6.29 -1.59 -6.52
CA ALA A 160 -7.63 -2.06 -6.17
C ALA A 160 -7.59 -3.05 -5.00
N SER A 161 -8.23 -2.71 -3.88
CA SER A 161 -8.35 -3.59 -2.72
C SER A 161 -9.55 -4.52 -2.88
N ILE A 162 -9.30 -5.84 -2.95
CA ILE A 162 -10.37 -6.85 -3.12
C ILE A 162 -10.24 -8.01 -2.14
N GLY A 163 -11.39 -8.62 -1.84
CA GLY A 163 -11.50 -9.83 -1.04
C GLY A 163 -10.97 -11.05 -1.78
N LYS A 164 -10.70 -12.13 -1.03
CA LYS A 164 -10.34 -13.41 -1.64
C LYS A 164 -11.51 -13.87 -2.53
N PRO A 165 -11.30 -14.08 -3.84
CA PRO A 165 -12.36 -14.57 -4.72
C PRO A 165 -12.78 -15.98 -4.28
N CYS A 166 -14.09 -16.25 -4.34
CA CYS A 166 -14.60 -17.62 -4.24
C CYS A 166 -14.50 -18.24 -5.64
N GLY A 167 -13.47 -19.06 -5.88
CA GLY A 167 -13.33 -19.81 -7.12
C GLY A 167 -14.30 -20.99 -7.18
N THR A 168 -14.68 -21.40 -8.39
CA THR A 168 -15.23 -22.73 -8.65
C THR A 168 -14.10 -23.63 -9.15
N SER A 169 -14.20 -24.94 -8.91
CA SER A 169 -13.16 -25.92 -9.28
C SER A 169 -12.84 -25.96 -10.79
N GLU A 170 -13.73 -25.44 -11.63
CA GLU A 170 -13.53 -25.34 -13.08
C GLU A 170 -12.76 -24.09 -13.50
N VAL A 171 -13.09 -22.92 -12.94
CA VAL A 171 -12.41 -21.65 -13.23
C VAL A 171 -10.95 -21.70 -12.77
N ASP A 172 -10.67 -22.40 -11.67
CA ASP A 172 -9.32 -22.55 -11.09
C ASP A 172 -8.31 -23.24 -12.03
N ARG A 173 -8.80 -23.94 -13.08
CA ARG A 173 -7.97 -24.58 -14.12
C ARG A 173 -7.39 -23.59 -15.14
N TYR A 174 -7.85 -22.35 -15.13
CA TYR A 174 -7.45 -21.31 -16.08
C TYR A 174 -6.70 -20.18 -15.39
N LYS A 175 -5.92 -19.44 -16.17
CA LYS A 175 -5.40 -18.12 -15.82
C LYS A 175 -5.71 -17.12 -16.92
N MET A 176 -5.78 -15.84 -16.57
CA MET A 176 -6.06 -14.76 -17.50
C MET A 176 -4.78 -14.07 -17.99
N SER A 177 -4.68 -13.89 -19.31
CA SER A 177 -3.56 -13.21 -19.96
C SER A 177 -3.85 -11.73 -20.19
N LEU A 178 -3.17 -10.86 -19.45
CA LEU A 178 -3.19 -9.41 -19.64
C LEU A 178 -1.82 -8.86 -20.07
N HIS A 179 -0.74 -9.41 -19.52
CA HIS A 179 0.61 -8.93 -19.80
C HIS A 179 1.04 -9.23 -21.24
N GLY A 180 1.62 -8.23 -21.91
CA GLY A 180 2.13 -8.35 -23.28
C GLY A 180 1.06 -8.45 -24.37
N GLN A 181 -0.22 -8.51 -24.00
CA GLN A 181 -1.34 -8.62 -24.93
C GLN A 181 -1.71 -7.23 -25.48
N LYS A 182 -1.79 -7.10 -26.81
CA LYS A 182 -1.91 -5.80 -27.49
C LYS A 182 -3.18 -5.65 -28.32
N SER A 183 -4.09 -6.62 -28.29
CA SER A 183 -5.33 -6.58 -29.05
C SER A 183 -6.54 -6.96 -28.19
N PRO A 184 -7.76 -6.50 -28.56
CA PRO A 184 -8.99 -6.88 -27.87
C PRO A 184 -9.27 -8.39 -27.86
N GLN A 185 -8.71 -9.14 -28.81
CA GLN A 185 -8.92 -10.58 -28.94
C GLN A 185 -8.05 -11.37 -27.97
N THR A 186 -6.85 -10.88 -27.64
CA THR A 186 -5.91 -11.60 -26.79
C THR A 186 -5.85 -11.06 -25.37
N TYR A 187 -6.16 -9.78 -25.17
CA TYR A 187 -6.24 -9.15 -23.86
C TYR A 187 -7.44 -9.72 -23.09
N GLY A 188 -7.21 -10.24 -21.89
CA GLY A 188 -8.25 -10.86 -21.05
C GLY A 188 -8.56 -12.31 -21.42
N SER A 189 -7.81 -12.91 -22.35
CA SER A 189 -8.03 -14.30 -22.75
C SER A 189 -7.75 -15.27 -21.60
N LEU A 190 -8.63 -16.27 -21.44
CA LEU A 190 -8.44 -17.37 -20.51
C LEU A 190 -7.62 -18.48 -21.16
N VAL A 191 -6.57 -18.91 -20.48
CA VAL A 191 -5.64 -19.94 -20.95
C VAL A 191 -5.53 -21.01 -19.87
N PRO A 192 -5.51 -22.30 -20.20
CA PRO A 192 -5.28 -23.35 -19.21
C PRO A 192 -3.98 -23.11 -18.44
N ARG A 193 -3.99 -23.37 -17.13
CA ARG A 193 -2.91 -23.01 -16.19
C ARG A 193 -1.53 -23.49 -16.65
N ASP A 194 -1.46 -24.70 -17.21
CA ASP A 194 -0.21 -25.36 -17.61
C ASP A 194 0.28 -24.98 -19.03
N THR A 195 -0.37 -24.02 -19.70
CA THR A 195 -0.03 -23.66 -21.08
C THR A 195 1.16 -22.71 -21.13
N GLY A 196 2.14 -22.97 -22.00
CA GLY A 196 3.29 -22.08 -22.21
C GLY A 196 4.41 -22.32 -21.20
N ASP A 197 5.49 -21.54 -21.31
CA ASP A 197 6.64 -21.67 -20.41
C ASP A 197 6.33 -21.18 -18.98
N LYS A 198 7.21 -21.51 -18.03
CA LYS A 198 7.05 -21.12 -16.62
C LYS A 198 6.88 -19.61 -16.44
N VAL A 199 7.53 -18.81 -17.29
CA VAL A 199 7.43 -17.35 -17.26
C VAL A 199 6.00 -16.94 -17.53
N GLN A 200 5.46 -17.35 -18.67
CA GLN A 200 4.12 -17.03 -19.14
C GLN A 200 3.06 -17.46 -18.14
N GLN A 201 3.24 -18.62 -17.50
CA GLN A 201 2.35 -19.09 -16.43
C GLN A 201 2.37 -18.18 -15.19
N GLN A 202 3.51 -17.57 -14.88
CA GLN A 202 3.68 -16.62 -13.76
C GLN A 202 3.18 -15.21 -14.11
N LEU A 203 3.21 -14.81 -15.39
CA LEU A 203 2.72 -13.50 -15.86
C LEU A 203 1.19 -13.37 -15.80
N ARG A 204 0.49 -14.50 -15.85
CA ARG A 204 -0.97 -14.52 -15.92
C ARG A 204 -1.58 -14.39 -14.54
N LEU A 205 -2.69 -13.66 -14.48
CA LEU A 205 -3.44 -13.44 -13.26
C LEU A 205 -4.44 -14.55 -13.02
N GLU A 206 -4.81 -14.75 -11.76
CA GLU A 206 -5.97 -15.56 -11.43
C GLU A 206 -7.22 -14.95 -12.10
N PRO A 207 -8.12 -15.75 -12.69
CA PRO A 207 -9.15 -15.22 -13.59
C PRO A 207 -10.04 -14.15 -12.97
N ALA A 208 -10.37 -14.31 -11.69
CA ALA A 208 -11.14 -13.34 -10.94
C ALA A 208 -10.44 -11.99 -10.83
N VAL A 209 -9.17 -12.02 -10.42
CA VAL A 209 -8.33 -10.82 -10.31
C VAL A 209 -8.17 -10.15 -11.68
N GLY A 210 -7.97 -10.95 -12.73
CA GLY A 210 -7.88 -10.45 -14.11
C GLY A 210 -9.14 -9.72 -14.56
N LEU A 211 -10.33 -10.28 -14.29
CA LEU A 211 -11.60 -9.63 -14.63
C LEU A 211 -11.78 -8.30 -13.89
N GLN A 212 -11.35 -8.22 -12.63
CA GLN A 212 -11.37 -6.98 -11.87
C GLN A 212 -10.47 -5.90 -12.46
N VAL A 213 -9.26 -6.28 -12.88
CA VAL A 213 -8.34 -5.36 -13.57
C VAL A 213 -8.97 -4.82 -14.85
N LEU A 214 -9.63 -5.67 -15.63
CA LEU A 214 -10.35 -5.26 -16.84
C LEU A 214 -11.43 -4.20 -16.52
N GLU A 215 -12.24 -4.43 -15.50
CA GLU A 215 -13.26 -3.45 -15.07
C GLU A 215 -12.64 -2.12 -14.61
N VAL A 216 -11.59 -2.19 -13.78
CA VAL A 216 -10.88 -1.01 -13.28
C VAL A 216 -10.36 -0.18 -14.44
N GLN A 217 -9.71 -0.82 -15.41
CA GLN A 217 -9.17 -0.17 -16.60
C GLN A 217 -10.24 0.43 -17.51
N GLU A 218 -11.32 -0.31 -17.75
CA GLU A 218 -12.41 0.12 -18.62
C GLU A 218 -13.03 1.42 -18.10
N ARG A 219 -13.34 1.45 -16.79
CA ARG A 219 -13.94 2.61 -16.13
C ARG A 219 -13.01 3.81 -16.07
N ILE A 220 -11.71 3.58 -15.82
CA ILE A 220 -10.69 4.64 -15.87
C ILE A 220 -10.62 5.26 -17.27
N LEU A 221 -10.54 4.45 -18.32
CA LEU A 221 -10.41 4.95 -19.68
C LEU A 221 -11.69 5.67 -20.14
N ASP A 222 -12.87 5.16 -19.79
CA ASP A 222 -14.14 5.85 -20.04
C ASP A 222 -14.18 7.22 -19.36
N PHE A 223 -13.82 7.30 -18.08
CA PHE A 223 -13.72 8.54 -17.32
C PHE A 223 -12.80 9.56 -18.00
N LEU A 224 -11.61 9.14 -18.42
CA LEU A 224 -10.65 10.00 -19.09
C LEU A 224 -11.17 10.51 -20.45
N VAL A 225 -11.84 9.65 -21.22
CA VAL A 225 -12.50 10.05 -22.47
C VAL A 225 -13.60 11.08 -22.21
N LYS A 226 -14.44 10.88 -21.19
CA LYS A 226 -15.47 11.85 -20.78
C LYS A 226 -14.86 13.20 -20.39
N CYS A 227 -13.78 13.19 -19.60
CA CYS A 227 -13.04 14.41 -19.27
C CYS A 227 -12.56 15.15 -20.53
N CYS A 228 -11.97 14.45 -21.50
CA CYS A 228 -11.55 15.06 -22.76
C CYS A 228 -12.72 15.70 -23.52
N ARG A 229 -13.87 15.02 -23.60
CA ARG A 229 -15.08 15.56 -24.25
C ARG A 229 -15.56 16.85 -23.59
N LEU A 230 -15.56 16.91 -22.26
CA LEU A 230 -15.97 18.10 -21.51
C LEU A 230 -14.97 19.27 -21.64
N ILE A 231 -13.67 18.96 -21.68
CA ILE A 231 -12.63 19.98 -21.85
C ILE A 231 -12.64 20.55 -23.29
N LEU A 232 -12.96 19.72 -24.28
CA LEU A 232 -13.03 20.04 -25.71
C LEU A 232 -14.48 20.14 -26.22
N HIS A 233 -15.41 20.61 -25.39
CA HIS A 233 -16.86 20.61 -25.66
C HIS A 233 -17.29 21.38 -26.93
N ASP A 234 -16.46 22.30 -27.41
CA ASP A 234 -16.64 23.11 -28.61
C ASP A 234 -16.04 22.46 -29.88
N MET A 235 -15.42 21.30 -29.76
CA MET A 235 -14.74 20.62 -30.87
C MET A 235 -15.49 19.37 -31.32
N ASP A 236 -15.53 19.14 -32.63
CA ASP A 236 -16.07 17.90 -33.18
C ASP A 236 -15.05 16.75 -33.04
N LEU A 237 -15.24 15.92 -32.02
CA LEU A 237 -14.42 14.74 -31.76
C LEU A 237 -14.85 13.51 -32.57
N THR A 238 -15.89 13.60 -33.42
CA THR A 238 -16.28 12.51 -34.33
C THR A 238 -15.38 12.45 -35.56
N GLN A 239 -14.85 13.60 -35.99
CA GLN A 239 -13.99 13.74 -37.17
C GLN A 239 -12.50 13.82 -36.85
N LEU A 240 -12.04 13.17 -35.76
CA LEU A 240 -10.63 13.19 -35.34
C LEU A 240 -9.67 12.81 -36.47
N ASN A 241 -10.03 11.86 -37.33
CA ASN A 241 -9.12 11.40 -38.39
C ASN A 241 -8.78 12.49 -39.43
N LEU A 242 -9.61 13.54 -39.57
CA LEU A 242 -9.38 14.66 -40.50
C LEU A 242 -8.40 15.69 -39.94
N VAL A 243 -8.14 15.66 -38.63
CA VAL A 243 -7.21 16.58 -37.98
C VAL A 243 -5.81 15.98 -37.96
N GLU A 244 -4.81 16.76 -38.35
CA GLU A 244 -3.41 16.33 -38.34
C GLU A 244 -2.88 16.09 -36.92
N THR A 245 -2.00 15.10 -36.80
CA THR A 245 -1.30 14.82 -35.53
C THR A 245 -0.28 15.92 -35.24
N LYS A 246 -0.17 16.30 -33.98
CA LYS A 246 0.77 17.30 -33.49
C LYS A 246 1.88 16.65 -32.66
N PRO A 247 3.08 17.26 -32.59
CA PRO A 247 4.11 16.79 -31.68
C PRO A 247 3.60 16.79 -30.24
N ALA A 248 4.10 15.85 -29.43
CA ALA A 248 3.74 15.78 -28.02
C ALA A 248 4.17 17.09 -27.32
N PRO A 249 3.27 17.74 -26.54
CA PRO A 249 3.64 18.91 -25.77
C PRO A 249 4.65 18.55 -24.66
N PRO A 250 5.33 19.54 -24.07
CA PRO A 250 6.19 19.33 -22.91
C PRO A 250 5.46 18.58 -21.80
N GLN A 251 6.17 17.68 -21.11
CA GLN A 251 5.61 16.98 -19.97
C GLN A 251 5.32 17.96 -18.82
N ILE A 252 4.18 17.75 -18.16
CA ILE A 252 3.79 18.55 -17.01
C ILE A 252 4.60 18.10 -15.82
N LYS A 253 5.40 19.03 -15.30
CA LYS A 253 6.10 18.85 -14.03
C LYS A 253 5.07 19.03 -12.91
N PRO A 254 4.96 18.07 -11.97
CA PRO A 254 4.15 18.28 -10.78
C PRO A 254 4.74 19.46 -9.98
N THR A 255 3.88 20.14 -9.22
CA THR A 255 4.33 21.18 -8.27
C THR A 255 4.99 20.58 -7.04
N LEU A 256 4.79 19.27 -6.81
CA LEU A 256 5.31 18.53 -5.66
C LEU A 256 6.83 18.33 -5.77
N PRO A 257 7.56 18.32 -4.62
CA PRO A 257 8.98 17.99 -4.59
C PRO A 257 9.14 16.51 -4.94
N VAL A 258 9.39 16.22 -6.22
CA VAL A 258 9.45 14.86 -6.80
C VAL A 258 10.53 13.95 -6.16
N HIS A 259 11.33 14.51 -5.25
CA HIS A 259 12.39 13.80 -4.54
C HIS A 259 11.93 13.15 -3.22
N THR A 260 10.74 13.49 -2.69
CA THR A 260 10.21 12.87 -1.46
C THR A 260 9.43 11.58 -1.76
N ILE A 261 9.42 10.65 -0.81
CA ILE A 261 8.66 9.38 -0.92
C ILE A 261 7.16 9.68 -1.02
N THR A 262 6.65 10.57 -0.15
CA THR A 262 5.24 10.98 -0.11
C THR A 262 4.75 11.56 -1.44
N ALA A 263 5.49 12.50 -2.04
CA ALA A 263 5.13 13.10 -3.33
C ALA A 263 5.14 12.07 -4.48
N MET A 264 6.01 11.06 -4.41
CA MET A 264 6.05 9.99 -5.41
C MET A 264 4.89 9.01 -5.25
N ALA A 265 4.50 8.70 -4.02
CA ALA A 265 3.34 7.87 -3.70
C ALA A 265 2.05 8.52 -4.18
N GLU A 266 1.85 9.81 -3.89
CA GLU A 266 0.69 10.59 -4.36
C GLU A 266 0.51 10.56 -5.89
N LEU A 267 1.63 10.58 -6.63
CA LEU A 267 1.62 10.59 -8.09
C LEU A 267 1.64 9.20 -8.72
N ALA A 268 1.89 8.15 -7.94
CA ALA A 268 2.04 6.79 -8.45
C ALA A 268 0.80 6.28 -9.20
N PRO A 269 -0.45 6.49 -8.74
CA PRO A 269 -1.65 5.98 -9.42
C PRO A 269 -1.89 6.60 -10.81
N TYR A 270 -1.41 7.83 -11.00
CA TYR A 270 -1.64 8.61 -12.24
C TYR A 270 -0.56 8.38 -13.29
N ARG A 271 0.59 7.83 -12.92
CA ARG A 271 1.75 7.68 -13.80
C ARG A 271 1.86 6.28 -14.38
N LEU A 272 2.80 6.11 -15.31
CA LEU A 272 3.23 4.78 -15.73
C LEU A 272 3.87 4.09 -14.52
N PRO A 273 3.61 2.78 -14.28
CA PRO A 273 4.24 2.06 -13.18
C PRO A 273 5.75 2.28 -13.16
N GLN A 274 6.25 2.68 -12.00
CA GLN A 274 7.67 2.94 -11.80
C GLN A 274 8.47 1.64 -11.95
N LYS A 275 9.72 1.76 -12.39
CA LYS A 275 10.66 0.63 -12.38
C LYS A 275 11.28 0.53 -10.99
N LEU A 276 11.67 -0.69 -10.63
CA LEU A 276 12.50 -0.97 -9.45
C LEU A 276 13.72 -0.03 -9.42
N ASP A 277 13.90 0.68 -8.31
CA ASP A 277 15.07 1.52 -8.03
C ASP A 277 15.85 0.97 -6.83
N LEU A 278 16.73 0.00 -7.10
CA LEU A 278 17.60 -0.60 -6.09
C LEU A 278 18.65 0.37 -5.56
N LYS A 279 19.07 1.36 -6.35
CA LYS A 279 20.10 2.32 -5.91
C LYS A 279 19.54 3.21 -4.81
N ARG A 280 18.30 3.67 -4.96
CA ARG A 280 17.62 4.40 -3.90
C ARG A 280 17.45 3.54 -2.64
N LEU A 281 17.06 2.28 -2.82
CA LEU A 281 16.90 1.35 -1.70
C LEU A 281 18.21 1.15 -0.93
N GLU A 282 19.32 0.97 -1.65
CA GLU A 282 20.68 0.88 -1.07
C GLU A 282 21.00 2.11 -0.22
N VAL A 283 20.78 3.32 -0.74
CA VAL A 283 21.04 4.57 0.00
C VAL A 283 20.22 4.65 1.28
N LEU A 284 18.93 4.32 1.23
CA LEU A 284 18.05 4.41 2.41
C LEU A 284 18.41 3.37 3.47
N VAL A 285 18.70 2.13 3.06
CA VAL A 285 19.06 1.05 3.99
C VAL A 285 20.44 1.30 4.60
N SER A 286 21.42 1.76 3.80
CA SER A 286 22.76 2.08 4.26
C SER A 286 22.73 3.19 5.31
N ALA A 287 22.00 4.29 5.05
CA ALA A 287 21.82 5.38 6.01
C ALA A 287 21.19 4.89 7.32
N ARG A 288 20.19 4.01 7.26
CA ARG A 288 19.55 3.46 8.46
C ARG A 288 20.46 2.49 9.23
N ARG A 289 21.33 1.74 8.54
CA ARG A 289 22.36 0.91 9.17
C ARG A 289 23.40 1.79 9.89
N GLU A 290 23.87 2.86 9.25
CA GLU A 290 24.80 3.82 9.87
C GLU A 290 24.19 4.44 11.14
N GLU A 291 22.92 4.86 11.08
CA GLU A 291 22.19 5.34 12.27
C GLU A 291 22.10 4.27 13.37
N ALA A 292 21.86 2.99 13.02
CA ALA A 292 21.83 1.90 13.99
C ALA A 292 23.20 1.66 14.66
N GLU A 293 24.27 1.81 13.88
CA GLU A 293 25.64 1.68 14.38
C GLU A 293 25.97 2.80 15.36
N GLU A 294 25.70 4.06 14.98
CA GLU A 294 25.85 5.22 15.86
C GLU A 294 25.04 5.07 17.15
N HIS A 295 23.81 4.55 17.06
CA HIS A 295 22.97 4.27 18.24
C HIS A 295 23.64 3.28 19.22
N VAL A 296 24.23 2.19 18.71
CA VAL A 296 24.96 1.22 19.54
C VAL A 296 26.20 1.84 20.18
N TRP A 297 26.97 2.65 19.45
CA TRP A 297 28.12 3.37 20.01
C TRP A 297 27.69 4.34 21.13
N ALA A 298 26.66 5.15 20.90
CA ALA A 298 26.14 6.09 21.88
C ALA A 298 25.66 5.40 23.18
N LEU A 299 25.01 4.23 23.07
CA LEU A 299 24.61 3.44 24.24
C LEU A 299 25.80 2.94 25.07
N ARG A 300 26.97 2.70 24.45
CA ARG A 300 28.17 2.19 25.14
C ARG A 300 29.03 3.30 25.73
N GLU A 301 29.06 4.45 25.07
CA GLU A 301 30.03 5.52 25.37
C GLU A 301 29.44 6.68 26.18
N ASP A 302 28.13 6.92 26.11
CA ASP A 302 27.44 8.01 26.81
C ASP A 302 26.45 7.47 27.86
N PRO A 303 26.81 7.50 29.16
CA PRO A 303 25.90 7.11 30.25
C PRO A 303 24.61 7.93 30.31
N GLY A 304 24.66 9.21 29.91
CA GLY A 304 23.51 10.09 29.83
C GLY A 304 22.53 9.66 28.75
N TYR A 305 23.05 9.32 27.56
CA TYR A 305 22.28 8.76 26.45
C TYR A 305 21.67 7.40 26.80
N PHE A 306 22.44 6.51 27.44
CA PHE A 306 21.95 5.22 27.92
C PHE A 306 20.80 5.40 28.91
N ALA A 307 20.96 6.27 29.90
CA ALA A 307 19.93 6.54 30.90
C ALA A 307 18.67 7.18 30.29
N GLN A 308 18.81 8.07 29.30
CA GLN A 308 17.68 8.62 28.57
C GLN A 308 16.95 7.54 27.77
N THR A 309 17.68 6.72 27.02
CA THR A 309 17.10 5.65 26.22
C THR A 309 16.36 4.64 27.10
N MET A 310 16.95 4.26 28.24
CA MET A 310 16.30 3.38 29.22
C MET A 310 14.99 3.99 29.75
N ARG A 311 14.97 5.29 30.04
CA ARG A 311 13.73 6.00 30.44
C ARG A 311 12.69 5.97 29.33
N GLU A 312 13.06 6.28 28.09
CA GLU A 312 12.14 6.25 26.95
C GLU A 312 11.53 4.85 26.77
N TRP A 313 12.33 3.79 26.84
CA TRP A 313 11.83 2.40 26.79
C TRP A 313 10.91 2.07 27.97
N SER A 314 11.23 2.55 29.18
CA SER A 314 10.39 2.34 30.36
C SER A 314 9.02 2.99 30.19
N GLU A 315 8.95 4.20 29.61
CA GLU A 315 7.71 4.92 29.36
C GLU A 315 6.84 4.25 28.28
N HIS A 316 7.45 3.56 27.33
CA HIS A 316 6.73 2.81 26.29
C HIS A 316 6.42 1.37 26.72
N SER A 317 6.71 1.02 27.96
CA SER A 317 6.42 -0.32 28.47
C SER A 317 4.91 -0.54 28.61
N PRO A 318 4.37 -1.69 28.15
CA PRO A 318 2.96 -2.06 28.37
C PRO A 318 2.52 -1.97 29.84
N PHE A 319 3.46 -2.17 30.78
CA PHE A 319 3.20 -2.11 32.22
C PHE A 319 2.85 -0.70 32.74
N MET A 320 3.17 0.34 31.96
CA MET A 320 2.80 1.72 32.28
C MET A 320 1.32 2.01 31.98
N VAL A 321 0.62 1.16 31.23
CA VAL A 321 -0.80 1.36 30.93
C VAL A 321 -1.65 1.13 32.20
N PRO A 322 -2.40 2.13 32.65
CA PRO A 322 -3.17 2.03 33.88
C PRO A 322 -4.34 1.05 33.74
N ASP A 323 -4.70 0.40 34.84
CA ASP A 323 -5.92 -0.39 34.95
C ASP A 323 -7.17 0.50 35.16
N LYS A 324 -8.34 -0.15 35.35
CA LYS A 324 -9.61 0.53 35.65
C LYS A 324 -9.60 1.39 36.92
N PHE A 325 -8.64 1.18 37.81
CA PHE A 325 -8.43 1.95 39.05
C PHE A 325 -7.33 3.00 38.91
N LYS A 326 -6.87 3.27 37.68
CA LYS A 326 -5.79 4.21 37.38
C LYS A 326 -4.43 3.82 37.99
N LYS A 327 -4.21 2.53 38.26
CA LYS A 327 -2.94 2.01 38.78
C LYS A 327 -2.10 1.36 37.68
N VAL A 328 -0.80 1.67 37.67
CA VAL A 328 0.19 0.96 36.84
C VAL A 328 0.41 -0.46 37.35
N HIS A 329 1.07 -1.30 36.55
CA HIS A 329 1.38 -2.67 36.98
C HIS A 329 2.25 -2.69 38.23
N ILE A 330 2.04 -3.67 39.12
CA ILE A 330 2.79 -3.83 40.39
C ILE A 330 4.31 -4.00 40.24
N MET A 331 4.77 -4.28 39.02
CA MET A 331 6.18 -4.51 38.71
C MET A 331 6.90 -3.20 38.38
N VAL A 332 6.17 -2.14 38.04
CA VAL A 332 6.76 -0.85 37.69
C VAL A 332 7.50 -0.29 38.89
N GLY A 333 8.81 -0.06 38.72
CA GLY A 333 9.71 0.41 39.78
C GLY A 333 10.49 -0.71 40.49
N GLU A 334 10.11 -1.98 40.31
CA GLU A 334 10.85 -3.12 40.83
C GLU A 334 12.09 -3.43 39.97
N PRO A 335 13.15 -4.06 40.53
CA PRO A 335 14.35 -4.44 39.76
C PRO A 335 14.03 -5.25 38.50
N ALA A 336 13.12 -6.22 38.60
CA ALA A 336 12.68 -7.06 37.47
C ALA A 336 12.06 -6.27 36.31
N PHE A 337 11.47 -5.09 36.56
CA PHE A 337 10.99 -4.21 35.49
C PHE A 337 12.14 -3.57 34.75
N TRP A 338 13.15 -3.08 35.47
CA TRP A 338 14.32 -2.45 34.87
C TRP A 338 15.19 -3.46 34.11
N ASP A 339 15.33 -4.69 34.63
CA ASP A 339 16.00 -5.78 33.91
C ASP A 339 15.32 -6.00 32.55
N LYS A 340 13.99 -6.12 32.54
CA LYS A 340 13.23 -6.32 31.31
C LYS A 340 13.34 -5.14 30.34
N VAL A 341 13.32 -3.90 30.85
CA VAL A 341 13.51 -2.69 30.04
C VAL A 341 14.91 -2.68 29.42
N ALA A 342 15.95 -2.94 30.20
CA ALA A 342 17.33 -2.97 29.75
C ALA A 342 17.56 -4.07 28.71
N THR A 343 17.08 -5.30 28.96
CA THR A 343 17.16 -6.40 28.00
C THR A 343 16.48 -6.04 26.68
N SER A 344 15.26 -5.48 26.72
CA SER A 344 14.52 -5.12 25.50
C SER A 344 15.23 -4.02 24.72
N MET A 345 15.73 -2.99 25.41
CA MET A 345 16.46 -1.88 24.81
C MET A 345 17.74 -2.34 24.12
N ILE A 346 18.57 -3.13 24.83
CA ILE A 346 19.85 -3.63 24.31
C ILE A 346 19.60 -4.60 23.16
N PHE A 347 18.67 -5.55 23.34
CA PHE A 347 18.31 -6.50 22.28
C PHE A 347 17.90 -5.77 21.00
N HIS A 348 17.02 -4.77 21.10
CA HIS A 348 16.58 -4.01 19.93
C HIS A 348 17.70 -3.23 19.26
N ALA A 349 18.59 -2.57 20.03
CA ALA A 349 19.69 -1.80 19.46
C ALA A 349 20.63 -2.67 18.60
N TYR A 350 21.05 -3.81 19.13
CA TYR A 350 21.94 -4.74 18.42
C TYR A 350 21.23 -5.48 17.28
N SER A 351 20.01 -5.96 17.50
CA SER A 351 19.20 -6.60 16.47
C SER A 351 18.95 -5.66 15.29
N SER A 352 18.61 -4.38 15.55
CA SER A 352 18.42 -3.38 14.50
C SER A 352 19.66 -3.22 13.62
N LEU A 353 20.85 -3.13 14.20
CA LEU A 353 22.10 -3.01 13.44
C LEU A 353 22.32 -4.25 12.55
N ILE A 354 22.17 -5.45 13.12
CA ILE A 354 22.37 -6.71 12.40
C ILE A 354 21.36 -6.86 11.26
N TYR A 355 20.09 -6.53 11.52
CA TYR A 355 19.04 -6.61 10.52
C TYR A 355 19.30 -5.68 9.34
N PHE A 356 19.58 -4.40 9.58
CA PHE A 356 19.82 -3.44 8.50
C PHE A 356 21.13 -3.72 7.76
N ALA A 357 22.17 -4.21 8.43
CA ALA A 357 23.39 -4.68 7.76
C ALA A 357 23.11 -5.88 6.83
N THR A 358 22.27 -6.82 7.27
CA THR A 358 21.88 -7.98 6.48
C THR A 358 21.01 -7.61 5.28
N VAL A 359 20.07 -6.67 5.47
CA VAL A 359 19.26 -6.13 4.36
C VAL A 359 20.16 -5.39 3.37
N GLU A 360 21.13 -4.59 3.83
CA GLU A 360 22.08 -3.88 2.97
C GLU A 360 22.90 -4.85 2.10
N ASP A 361 23.45 -5.91 2.70
CA ASP A 361 24.17 -6.95 1.95
C ASP A 361 23.27 -7.62 0.91
N ALA A 362 22.03 -7.97 1.28
CA ALA A 362 21.07 -8.56 0.36
C ALA A 362 20.71 -7.63 -0.82
N VAL A 363 20.56 -6.32 -0.58
CA VAL A 363 20.35 -5.31 -1.63
C VAL A 363 21.57 -5.25 -2.57
N ASN A 364 22.77 -5.20 -2.01
CA ASN A 364 24.02 -5.16 -2.77
C ASN A 364 24.21 -6.42 -3.63
N MET A 365 23.91 -7.60 -3.07
CA MET A 365 23.98 -8.87 -3.80
C MET A 365 22.93 -8.94 -4.92
N ALA A 366 21.68 -8.53 -4.66
CA ALA A 366 20.64 -8.47 -5.68
C ALA A 366 21.03 -7.52 -6.83
N GLN A 367 21.58 -6.34 -6.52
CA GLN A 367 22.04 -5.37 -7.51
C GLN A 367 23.19 -5.92 -8.37
N ARG A 368 24.25 -6.46 -7.74
CA ARG A 368 25.42 -7.04 -8.44
C ARG A 368 25.02 -8.17 -9.40
N ASN A 369 24.14 -9.06 -8.93
CA ASN A 369 23.67 -10.19 -9.74
C ASN A 369 22.77 -9.72 -10.89
N LEU A 370 21.91 -8.72 -10.65
CA LEU A 370 21.09 -8.12 -11.71
C LEU A 370 21.95 -7.45 -12.78
N ASP A 371 22.95 -6.66 -12.39
CA ASP A 371 23.84 -5.98 -13.35
C ASP A 371 24.63 -6.97 -14.21
N SER A 372 25.04 -8.09 -13.63
CA SER A 372 25.78 -9.16 -14.32
C SER A 372 24.99 -9.81 -15.47
N CYS A 373 23.66 -9.82 -15.40
CA CYS A 373 22.79 -10.41 -16.42
C CYS A 373 21.90 -9.39 -17.15
N ARG A 374 22.01 -8.09 -16.85
CA ARG A 374 21.11 -7.03 -17.34
C ARG A 374 20.97 -6.96 -18.86
N HIS A 375 22.05 -7.26 -19.58
CA HIS A 375 22.09 -7.26 -21.05
C HIS A 375 21.43 -8.51 -21.69
N LYS A 376 21.14 -9.54 -20.88
CA LYS A 376 20.52 -10.81 -21.31
C LYS A 376 19.05 -10.93 -20.90
N ILE A 377 18.53 -10.01 -20.09
CA ILE A 377 17.16 -10.07 -19.59
C ILE A 377 16.20 -9.47 -20.63
N GLU A 378 15.29 -10.30 -21.13
CA GLU A 378 14.12 -9.87 -21.86
C GLU A 378 12.92 -9.85 -20.90
N LEU A 379 12.03 -8.86 -21.02
CA LEU A 379 10.82 -8.76 -20.19
C LEU A 379 9.87 -9.96 -20.35
N SER A 380 10.05 -10.75 -21.42
CA SER A 380 9.32 -11.97 -21.73
C SER A 380 9.94 -13.25 -21.17
N SER A 381 11.14 -13.19 -20.58
CA SER A 381 11.84 -14.35 -20.03
C SER A 381 11.89 -14.33 -18.49
N SER A 382 12.01 -15.50 -17.85
CA SER A 382 12.24 -15.59 -16.40
C SER A 382 13.61 -15.01 -16.05
N LEU A 383 13.74 -14.49 -14.83
CA LEU A 383 15.05 -14.21 -14.28
C LEU A 383 15.87 -15.51 -14.22
N PRO A 384 17.19 -15.45 -14.43
CA PRO A 384 18.08 -16.56 -14.13
C PRO A 384 17.86 -17.02 -12.69
N PRO A 385 17.80 -18.34 -12.40
CA PRO A 385 17.52 -18.85 -11.05
C PRO A 385 18.44 -18.28 -9.97
N GLU A 386 19.73 -18.12 -10.28
CA GLU A 386 20.73 -17.53 -9.37
C GLU A 386 20.40 -16.08 -9.00
N VAL A 387 19.87 -15.30 -9.95
CA VAL A 387 19.48 -13.90 -9.73
C VAL A 387 18.16 -13.87 -8.95
N GLU A 388 17.20 -14.72 -9.33
CA GLU A 388 15.91 -14.83 -8.65
C GLU A 388 16.08 -15.18 -7.16
N LYS A 389 17.03 -16.05 -6.81
CA LYS A 389 17.35 -16.44 -5.43
C LYS A 389 17.69 -15.22 -4.56
N TRP A 390 18.46 -14.27 -5.06
CA TRP A 390 18.81 -13.05 -4.31
C TRP A 390 17.62 -12.12 -4.09
N PHE A 391 16.71 -12.01 -5.07
CA PHE A 391 15.47 -11.24 -4.89
C PHE A 391 14.50 -11.93 -3.93
N GLN A 392 14.42 -13.25 -3.93
CA GLN A 392 13.66 -14.02 -2.93
C GLN A 392 14.19 -13.77 -1.53
N ARG A 393 15.51 -13.88 -1.34
CA ARG A 393 16.18 -13.63 -0.07
C ARG A 393 15.94 -12.21 0.43
N LEU A 394 16.10 -11.22 -0.43
CA LEU A 394 15.85 -9.82 -0.08
C LEU A 394 14.39 -9.57 0.31
N ASP A 395 13.42 -10.07 -0.46
CA ASP A 395 11.98 -9.89 -0.18
C ASP A 395 11.57 -10.59 1.13
N CYS A 396 12.14 -11.76 1.39
CA CYS A 396 12.03 -12.48 2.65
C CYS A 396 12.59 -11.67 3.83
N LEU A 397 13.85 -11.22 3.75
CA LEU A 397 14.50 -10.45 4.81
C LEU A 397 13.72 -9.18 5.14
N VAL A 398 13.32 -8.42 4.11
CA VAL A 398 12.50 -7.21 4.29
C VAL A 398 11.18 -7.53 5.00
N GLN A 399 10.53 -8.64 4.65
CA GLN A 399 9.30 -9.04 5.32
C GLN A 399 9.53 -9.35 6.81
N VAL A 400 10.55 -10.14 7.11
CA VAL A 400 10.79 -10.60 8.48
C VAL A 400 11.29 -9.45 9.37
N VAL A 401 12.22 -8.63 8.88
CA VAL A 401 12.72 -7.47 9.61
C VAL A 401 11.59 -6.45 9.87
N ALA A 402 10.56 -6.38 9.02
CA ALA A 402 9.41 -5.50 9.24
C ALA A 402 8.51 -5.95 10.40
N GLU A 403 8.56 -7.23 10.81
CA GLU A 403 7.73 -7.74 11.91
C GLU A 403 8.19 -7.20 13.28
N GLU A 404 9.48 -6.93 13.44
CA GLU A 404 10.09 -6.43 14.68
C GLU A 404 9.54 -5.07 15.12
N PRO A 405 9.65 -3.97 14.32
CA PRO A 405 9.10 -2.69 14.71
C PRO A 405 7.56 -2.70 14.79
N LEU A 406 6.87 -3.56 14.02
CA LEU A 406 5.43 -3.77 14.17
C LEU A 406 5.08 -4.38 15.54
N ARG A 407 5.86 -5.35 16.01
CA ARG A 407 5.68 -5.97 17.33
C ARG A 407 5.93 -4.96 18.44
N ASP A 408 6.98 -4.16 18.34
CA ASP A 408 7.29 -3.10 19.30
C ASP A 408 6.16 -2.06 19.37
N LEU A 409 5.68 -1.60 18.22
CA LEU A 409 4.57 -0.65 18.14
C LEU A 409 3.26 -1.23 18.70
N THR A 410 3.05 -2.54 18.61
CA THR A 410 1.81 -3.19 19.07
C THR A 410 1.50 -2.87 20.54
N LEU A 411 2.50 -2.85 21.41
CA LEU A 411 2.31 -2.50 22.82
C LEU A 411 2.90 -1.14 23.20
N GLY A 412 3.95 -0.69 22.49
CA GLY A 412 4.60 0.59 22.75
C GLY A 412 3.76 1.80 22.34
N PHE A 413 3.02 1.73 21.23
CA PHE A 413 2.16 2.84 20.81
C PHE A 413 1.03 3.13 21.82
N PRO A 414 0.23 2.12 22.27
CA PRO A 414 -0.76 2.35 23.32
C PRO A 414 -0.18 2.80 24.67
N ALA A 415 1.04 2.37 24.99
CA ALA A 415 1.73 2.73 26.22
C ALA A 415 2.42 4.10 26.18
N SER A 416 2.68 4.63 24.99
CA SER A 416 3.38 5.90 24.79
C SER A 416 2.73 7.05 25.57
N PRO A 417 3.51 7.94 26.20
CA PRO A 417 2.96 9.02 27.03
C PRO A 417 1.82 9.82 26.37
N PRO A 418 1.91 10.21 25.07
CA PRO A 418 0.85 10.99 24.44
C PRO A 418 -0.46 10.21 24.21
N MET A 419 -0.40 8.88 24.02
CA MET A 419 -1.56 8.05 23.72
C MET A 419 -2.11 7.28 24.93
N ARG A 420 -1.30 7.09 25.98
CA ARG A 420 -1.60 6.25 27.15
C ARG A 420 -2.92 6.60 27.83
N TYR A 421 -3.31 7.87 27.86
CA TYR A 421 -4.57 8.33 28.46
C TYR A 421 -5.81 7.62 27.85
N GLY A 422 -5.67 7.18 26.60
CA GLY A 422 -6.71 6.58 25.80
C GLY A 422 -6.91 5.08 26.00
N TYR A 423 -6.05 4.43 26.78
CA TYR A 423 -6.05 2.98 26.95
C TYR A 423 -6.21 2.59 28.42
N GLU A 424 -6.86 1.46 28.66
CA GLU A 424 -7.09 0.88 29.98
C GLU A 424 -6.81 -0.63 29.95
N ARG A 425 -6.06 -1.11 30.93
CA ARG A 425 -5.75 -2.53 31.11
C ARG A 425 -6.90 -3.27 31.81
N SER A 426 -7.14 -4.51 31.41
CA SER A 426 -8.30 -5.30 31.87
C SER A 426 -8.24 -5.76 33.35
N GLY A 427 -7.05 -5.86 33.95
CA GLY A 427 -6.85 -6.20 35.37
C GLY A 427 -5.49 -5.72 35.89
N SER A 428 -5.28 -5.70 37.21
CA SER A 428 -4.09 -5.13 37.87
C SER A 428 -2.82 -5.98 37.73
N ASP A 429 -2.96 -7.30 37.63
CA ASP A 429 -1.82 -8.26 37.68
C ASP A 429 -1.60 -8.97 36.35
N LEU A 430 -2.43 -8.66 35.34
CA LEU A 430 -2.32 -9.26 34.01
C LEU A 430 -1.34 -8.47 33.15
N SER A 431 -0.41 -9.17 32.51
CA SER A 431 0.38 -8.65 31.39
C SER A 431 -0.57 -8.26 30.25
N PRO A 432 -0.57 -6.99 29.79
CA PRO A 432 -1.48 -6.59 28.74
C PRO A 432 -1.01 -7.14 27.39
N THR A 433 -1.95 -7.64 26.62
CA THR A 433 -1.82 -7.85 25.17
C THR A 433 -2.64 -6.79 24.44
N PHE A 434 -2.33 -6.56 23.15
CA PHE A 434 -3.02 -5.55 22.35
C PHE A 434 -4.54 -5.70 22.35
N ASP A 435 -5.03 -6.94 22.24
CA ASP A 435 -6.47 -7.25 22.22
C ASP A 435 -7.14 -7.13 23.59
N THR A 436 -6.37 -7.17 24.68
CA THR A 436 -6.90 -7.01 26.05
C THR A 436 -7.00 -5.55 26.49
N LEU A 437 -6.43 -4.62 25.72
CA LEU A 437 -6.48 -3.18 26.01
C LEU A 437 -7.85 -2.60 25.63
N LYS A 438 -8.50 -1.94 26.59
CA LYS A 438 -9.75 -1.23 26.37
C LYS A 438 -9.47 0.19 25.92
N ILE A 439 -10.10 0.60 24.82
CA ILE A 439 -9.99 1.96 24.30
C ILE A 439 -11.04 2.85 24.99
N LYS A 440 -10.59 3.98 25.55
CA LYS A 440 -11.42 4.94 26.30
C LYS A 440 -11.51 6.32 25.64
N MET A 441 -10.82 6.52 24.52
CA MET A 441 -10.81 7.80 23.81
C MET A 441 -12.17 8.11 23.20
N GLY A 442 -12.55 9.39 23.24
CA GLY A 442 -13.73 9.88 22.55
C GLY A 442 -13.57 9.77 21.04
N ARG A 443 -14.59 9.27 20.33
CA ARG A 443 -14.52 9.00 18.89
C ARG A 443 -14.24 10.23 18.02
N LEU A 444 -14.49 11.43 18.52
CA LEU A 444 -14.22 12.69 17.81
C LEU A 444 -12.84 13.28 18.11
N SER A 445 -12.05 12.65 18.99
CA SER A 445 -10.73 13.15 19.39
C SER A 445 -9.66 12.91 18.33
N ALA A 446 -8.59 13.72 18.35
CA ALA A 446 -7.37 13.47 17.57
C ALA A 446 -6.79 12.07 17.87
N GLY A 447 -6.70 11.70 19.15
CA GLY A 447 -6.25 10.38 19.59
C GLY A 447 -7.02 9.22 18.96
N TRP A 448 -8.34 9.35 18.75
CA TRP A 448 -9.12 8.32 18.05
C TRP A 448 -8.71 8.16 16.58
N ARG A 449 -8.44 9.27 15.86
CA ARG A 449 -8.00 9.21 14.46
C ARG A 449 -6.66 8.48 14.34
N VAL A 450 -5.69 8.88 15.14
CA VAL A 450 -4.35 8.26 15.18
C VAL A 450 -4.47 6.78 15.56
N GLN A 451 -5.24 6.46 16.60
CA GLN A 451 -5.48 5.09 17.05
C GLN A 451 -6.13 4.20 15.99
N VAL A 452 -7.05 4.72 15.18
CA VAL A 452 -7.67 3.94 14.10
C VAL A 452 -6.63 3.53 13.07
N LEU A 453 -5.79 4.46 12.61
CA LEU A 453 -4.76 4.14 11.61
C LEU A 453 -3.68 3.21 12.15
N PHE A 454 -3.17 3.45 13.36
CA PHE A 454 -2.19 2.54 13.98
C PHE A 454 -2.79 1.16 14.25
N ARG A 455 -4.07 1.06 14.62
CA ARG A 455 -4.73 -0.25 14.76
C ARG A 455 -4.89 -0.96 13.41
N THR A 456 -5.16 -0.23 12.33
CA THR A 456 -5.15 -0.78 10.97
C THR A 456 -3.75 -1.24 10.58
N LEU A 457 -2.71 -0.48 10.93
CA LEU A 457 -1.31 -0.84 10.70
C LEU A 457 -0.91 -2.11 11.45
N LEU A 458 -1.32 -2.25 12.71
CA LEU A 458 -0.85 -3.31 13.61
C LEU A 458 -1.71 -4.59 13.55
N SER A 459 -2.87 -4.56 12.89
CA SER A 459 -3.75 -5.72 12.76
C SER A 459 -3.44 -6.51 11.48
N PRO A 460 -3.05 -7.80 11.55
CA PRO A 460 -2.80 -8.62 10.37
C PRO A 460 -4.02 -8.74 9.44
N GLU A 461 -5.22 -8.75 10.01
CA GLU A 461 -6.47 -8.78 9.25
C GLU A 461 -6.70 -7.49 8.46
N GLN A 462 -6.43 -6.33 9.07
CA GLN A 462 -6.59 -5.03 8.42
C GLN A 462 -5.47 -4.77 7.42
N GLN A 463 -4.24 -5.20 7.69
CA GLN A 463 -3.14 -5.17 6.72
C GLN A 463 -3.48 -5.96 5.45
N LYS A 464 -4.15 -7.11 5.56
CA LYS A 464 -4.64 -7.86 4.38
C LYS A 464 -5.67 -7.07 3.57
N LYS A 465 -6.45 -6.19 4.22
CA LYS A 465 -7.51 -5.40 3.57
C LYS A 465 -6.99 -4.12 2.94
N HIS A 466 -6.20 -3.36 3.68
CA HIS A 466 -5.77 -2.03 3.29
C HIS A 466 -4.36 -2.02 2.69
N GLY A 467 -3.54 -3.03 2.97
CA GLY A 467 -2.14 -3.11 2.56
C GLY A 467 -1.23 -2.31 3.49
N LEU A 468 -0.03 -2.84 3.76
CA LEU A 468 0.97 -2.21 4.64
C LEU A 468 1.38 -0.82 4.12
N ASN A 469 1.84 -0.75 2.86
CA ASN A 469 2.29 0.50 2.23
C ASN A 469 1.24 1.60 2.25
N ASN A 470 0.03 1.27 1.83
CA ASN A 470 -1.10 2.20 1.83
C ASN A 470 -1.42 2.76 3.22
N THR A 471 -1.30 1.92 4.25
CA THR A 471 -1.56 2.34 5.63
C THR A 471 -0.44 3.23 6.16
N VAL A 472 0.82 2.91 5.84
CA VAL A 472 1.98 3.75 6.14
C VAL A 472 1.85 5.12 5.46
N GLU A 473 1.53 5.16 4.16
CA GLU A 473 1.35 6.41 3.41
C GLU A 473 0.26 7.28 4.02
N GLU A 474 -0.88 6.71 4.42
CA GLU A 474 -1.97 7.46 5.05
C GLU A 474 -1.60 7.94 6.47
N ILE A 475 -0.79 7.18 7.23
CA ILE A 475 -0.26 7.66 8.51
C ILE A 475 0.72 8.81 8.28
N GLN A 476 1.67 8.67 7.36
CA GLN A 476 2.63 9.74 7.06
C GLN A 476 1.92 11.02 6.63
N ARG A 477 0.93 10.91 5.74
CA ARG A 477 0.11 12.04 5.29
C ARG A 477 -0.63 12.71 6.45
N MET A 478 -1.23 11.92 7.35
CA MET A 478 -1.89 12.46 8.55
C MET A 478 -0.89 13.23 9.43
N LEU A 479 0.33 12.72 9.60
CA LEU A 479 1.38 13.38 10.39
C LEU A 479 1.89 14.66 9.73
N ASP A 480 1.99 14.68 8.40
CA ASP A 480 2.43 15.85 7.62
C ASP A 480 1.37 16.97 7.58
N GLU A 481 0.08 16.62 7.53
CA GLU A 481 -1.03 17.58 7.38
C GLU A 481 -1.59 18.12 8.71
N HIS A 482 -1.43 17.40 9.82
CA HIS A 482 -2.08 17.72 11.09
C HIS A 482 -1.11 17.77 12.26
N SER A 483 -0.62 18.98 12.59
CA SER A 483 0.34 19.19 13.70
C SER A 483 -0.15 18.64 15.05
N ASN A 484 -1.45 18.72 15.33
CA ASN A 484 -2.00 18.17 16.58
C ASN A 484 -1.97 16.64 16.63
N ASP A 485 -1.97 15.97 15.47
CA ASP A 485 -1.90 14.52 15.38
C ASP A 485 -0.43 14.06 15.51
N SER A 486 0.55 14.86 15.05
CA SER A 486 1.99 14.60 15.26
C SER A 486 2.40 14.71 16.72
N ASP A 487 1.77 15.60 17.51
CA ASP A 487 2.03 15.73 18.96
C ASP A 487 1.66 14.44 19.74
N LEU A 488 0.85 13.57 19.14
CA LEU A 488 0.47 12.28 19.71
C LEU A 488 1.47 11.16 19.40
N ILE A 489 2.51 11.45 18.62
CA ILE A 489 3.57 10.51 18.27
C ILE A 489 4.86 10.91 18.99
N SER A 490 5.21 10.16 20.02
CA SER A 490 6.52 10.27 20.69
C SER A 490 7.68 9.95 19.73
N SER A 491 8.89 10.43 20.03
CA SER A 491 10.13 10.08 19.30
C SER A 491 10.33 8.56 19.16
N TRP A 492 10.05 7.80 20.22
CA TRP A 492 10.16 6.33 20.21
C TRP A 492 9.22 5.70 19.17
N VAL A 493 7.94 6.07 19.17
CA VAL A 493 6.95 5.60 18.17
C VAL A 493 7.35 6.05 16.76
N ALA A 494 7.79 7.29 16.58
CA ALA A 494 8.21 7.82 15.29
C ALA A 494 9.38 7.02 14.69
N SER A 495 10.38 6.70 15.52
CA SER A 495 11.53 5.87 15.11
C SER A 495 11.10 4.49 14.60
N ARG A 496 10.24 3.77 15.31
CA ARG A 496 9.78 2.44 14.88
C ARG A 496 8.86 2.54 13.66
N PHE A 497 8.04 3.57 13.58
CA PHE A 497 7.22 3.83 12.41
C PHE A 497 8.08 4.12 11.17
N SER A 498 9.20 4.85 11.33
CA SER A 498 10.18 5.09 10.26
C SER A 498 10.76 3.79 9.72
N ASP A 499 11.10 2.83 10.59
CA ASP A 499 11.58 1.51 10.18
C ASP A 499 10.52 0.74 9.39
N VAL A 500 9.27 0.74 9.87
CA VAL A 500 8.14 0.15 9.14
C VAL A 500 7.96 0.81 7.78
N ALA A 501 8.08 2.13 7.69
CA ALA A 501 7.92 2.88 6.46
C ALA A 501 9.03 2.58 5.43
N LEU A 502 10.28 2.49 5.89
CA LEU A 502 11.42 2.10 5.05
C LEU A 502 11.23 0.68 4.50
N LEU A 503 10.88 -0.28 5.36
CA LEU A 503 10.72 -1.68 4.97
C LEU A 503 9.47 -1.89 4.10
N SER A 504 8.40 -1.14 4.34
CA SER A 504 7.23 -1.14 3.46
C SER A 504 7.61 -0.63 2.07
N GLU A 505 8.35 0.48 1.99
CA GLU A 505 8.84 1.05 0.73
C GLU A 505 9.77 0.07 0.01
N ALA A 506 10.67 -0.62 0.72
CA ALA A 506 11.51 -1.68 0.16
C ALA A 506 10.65 -2.78 -0.49
N ARG A 507 9.62 -3.26 0.23
CA ARG A 507 8.68 -4.26 -0.28
C ARG A 507 7.87 -3.75 -1.48
N ARG A 508 7.56 -2.45 -1.52
CA ARG A 508 6.89 -1.79 -2.65
C ARG A 508 7.81 -1.77 -3.87
N GLN A 509 9.07 -1.36 -3.71
CA GLN A 509 10.08 -1.33 -4.78
C GLN A 509 10.29 -2.72 -5.38
N LEU A 510 10.42 -3.75 -4.55
CA LEU A 510 10.48 -5.15 -5.01
C LEU A 510 9.21 -5.55 -5.77
N GLY A 511 8.05 -5.10 -5.28
CA GLY A 511 6.76 -5.27 -5.93
C GLY A 511 6.65 -4.63 -7.31
N LEU A 512 7.43 -3.59 -7.60
CA LEU A 512 7.51 -2.94 -8.91
C LEU A 512 8.32 -3.74 -9.93
N PHE A 513 9.11 -4.73 -9.51
CA PHE A 513 9.88 -5.58 -10.41
C PHE A 513 9.00 -6.67 -11.04
N GLN A 514 7.85 -6.24 -11.56
CA GLN A 514 6.96 -7.08 -12.32
C GLN A 514 7.56 -7.35 -13.70
N PRO A 515 7.36 -8.56 -14.21
CA PRO A 515 6.49 -9.59 -13.65
C PRO A 515 7.18 -10.59 -12.71
N TRP A 516 8.50 -10.51 -12.59
CA TRP A 516 9.31 -11.48 -11.86
C TRP A 516 8.97 -11.57 -10.38
N CYS A 517 8.53 -10.45 -9.78
CA CYS A 517 8.11 -10.44 -8.38
C CYS A 517 7.01 -11.47 -8.07
N THR A 518 6.04 -11.61 -8.97
CA THR A 518 4.96 -12.59 -8.82
C THR A 518 5.51 -14.02 -8.85
N ALA A 519 6.48 -14.30 -9.71
CA ALA A 519 7.11 -15.60 -9.84
C ALA A 519 7.75 -16.06 -8.52
N TRP A 520 8.56 -15.21 -7.93
CA TRP A 520 9.37 -15.60 -6.79
C TRP A 520 8.60 -15.58 -5.47
N ARG A 521 7.60 -14.69 -5.32
CA ARG A 521 6.69 -14.68 -4.17
C ARG A 521 5.76 -15.89 -4.12
N THR A 522 5.57 -16.58 -5.24
CA THR A 522 4.79 -17.83 -5.31
C THR A 522 5.59 -19.08 -4.98
N LYS A 523 6.93 -18.99 -4.93
CA LYS A 523 7.80 -20.09 -4.51
C LYS A 523 7.95 -20.03 -2.99
N SER A 524 7.68 -21.15 -2.31
CA SER A 524 7.93 -21.26 -0.87
C SER A 524 9.40 -21.04 -0.57
N PHE A 525 9.66 -20.49 0.62
CA PHE A 525 10.97 -20.22 1.21
C PHE A 525 12.03 -21.25 0.82
N ILE A 526 13.21 -20.78 0.43
CA ILE A 526 14.38 -21.65 0.34
C ILE A 526 14.71 -22.06 1.79
N GLU A 527 14.39 -23.31 2.15
CA GLU A 527 14.64 -23.90 3.48
C GLU A 527 16.11 -23.73 3.94
N GLU A 528 17.05 -23.56 3.01
CA GLU A 528 18.49 -23.45 3.27
C GLU A 528 18.92 -22.15 3.99
N ASP A 529 18.12 -21.07 3.97
CA ASP A 529 18.48 -19.79 4.62
C ASP A 529 17.85 -19.62 6.02
N THR A 530 16.92 -20.51 6.39
CA THR A 530 16.29 -20.58 7.73
C THR A 530 17.33 -20.63 8.87
N PRO A 531 18.40 -21.45 8.77
CA PRO A 531 19.43 -21.52 9.82
C PRO A 531 20.19 -20.21 10.03
N TYR A 532 20.38 -19.39 8.99
CA TYR A 532 21.08 -18.10 9.09
C TYR A 532 20.25 -17.04 9.83
N PHE A 533 18.93 -17.07 9.62
CA PHE A 533 18.01 -16.18 10.31
C PHE A 533 17.86 -16.56 11.79
N PHE A 534 17.67 -17.85 12.08
CA PHE A 534 17.64 -18.34 13.46
C PHE A 534 18.99 -18.11 14.16
N SER A 535 20.12 -18.31 13.49
CA SER A 535 21.44 -18.04 14.09
C SER A 535 21.67 -16.57 14.42
N MET A 536 21.12 -15.62 13.64
CA MET A 536 21.20 -14.19 14.00
C MET A 536 20.38 -13.84 15.24
N VAL A 537 19.13 -14.33 15.31
CA VAL A 537 18.25 -14.09 16.46
C VAL A 537 18.76 -14.80 17.71
N GLU A 538 19.24 -16.04 17.58
CA GLU A 538 19.88 -16.81 18.64
C GLU A 538 21.17 -16.14 19.11
N CYS A 539 22.01 -15.60 18.21
CA CYS A 539 23.24 -14.90 18.59
C CYS A 539 22.96 -13.63 19.43
N VAL A 540 21.94 -12.84 19.08
CA VAL A 540 21.56 -11.66 19.90
C VAL A 540 20.89 -12.09 21.20
N HIS A 541 20.08 -13.15 21.18
CA HIS A 541 19.45 -13.71 22.39
C HIS A 541 20.50 -14.29 23.36
N GLU A 542 21.50 -15.02 22.87
CA GLU A 542 22.64 -15.51 23.66
C GLU A 542 23.47 -14.34 24.21
N PHE A 543 23.79 -13.34 23.38
CA PHE A 543 24.54 -12.16 23.81
C PHE A 543 23.85 -11.39 24.94
N THR A 544 22.53 -11.19 24.82
CA THR A 544 21.73 -10.49 25.85
C THR A 544 21.47 -11.34 27.09
N SER A 545 21.37 -12.66 26.96
CA SER A 545 21.23 -13.57 28.11
C SER A 545 22.53 -13.67 28.91
N CYS A 546 23.68 -13.65 28.25
CA CYS A 546 24.99 -13.64 28.91
C CYS A 546 25.28 -12.28 29.58
N ALA A 547 24.92 -11.15 28.96
CA ALA A 547 25.14 -9.83 29.54
C ALA A 547 24.32 -9.57 30.82
N VAL A 548 23.14 -10.21 30.97
CA VAL A 548 22.32 -10.14 32.20
C VAL A 548 22.94 -10.96 33.34
N LEU A 549 23.66 -12.03 33.03
CA LEU A 549 24.33 -12.88 34.03
C LEU A 549 25.60 -12.21 34.58
N ASP A 550 26.38 -11.54 33.74
CA ASP A 550 27.61 -10.83 34.19
C ASP A 550 27.30 -9.56 35.00
N ALA A 551 26.14 -8.92 34.80
CA ALA A 551 25.72 -7.77 35.60
C ALA A 551 25.16 -8.15 37.00
N ALA A 552 24.82 -9.43 37.20
CA ALA A 552 24.28 -9.95 38.46
C ALA A 552 25.37 -10.42 39.43
N ASP A 553 26.65 -10.44 39.01
CA ASP A 553 27.80 -10.79 39.86
C ASP A 553 28.89 -9.70 39.77
N PRO A 554 28.70 -8.55 40.45
CA PRO A 554 29.77 -7.57 40.58
C PRO A 554 30.80 -8.12 41.57
N ALA A 555 32.01 -8.41 41.08
CA ALA A 555 33.18 -8.69 41.93
C ALA A 555 33.47 -7.55 42.92
#